data_AF-A0AAD8K9W4-F1
#
_entry.id   AF-A0AAD8K9W4-F1
#
_cell.length_a   1.000
_cell.length_b   1.000
_cell.length_c   1.000
_cell.angle_alpha   90.00
_cell.angle_beta   90.00
_cell.angle_gamma   90.00
#
_symmetry.space_group_name_H-M   'P 1'
#
loop_
_entity.id
_entity.type
_entity.pdbx_description
1 polymer ?
#
loop_
_entity_poly.entity_id
_entity_poly.type
_entity_poly.pdbx_seq_one_letter_code
_entity_poly.pdbx_strand_id
1 'polypeptide(L)'
;MEVDQELVLTVKLGGIYTLLETEEAACTAALMSKLQLKDCIEPLLNFTLTLSIKQSIDLGLSNDFCSNLLLNEDDHDHRTYLSSTSSTVHFEGVPSYPLYKHLASALLNSISSGAIHTMRNDTPLIREDSSLKQKECEWNRIIREKGSDIVRMLETVEVELHVQEPFFSQLKDGCKTVEGRCADGARRFEPGSLILFNKCLLLQVQDVHWYPSFSDMLAAEGLAKVLPDVETIKEGTQIYRKFYSEERERSNGVLAIRIKPASQLYEHLAAILAALSYDGIQRLLGISHTVGTIPDALPLPRSTLLSAFSLPHNPDVKSSVLNDGARALAKHVNRSKGKFWGSFSGNESHKNMLALKVINHLIAHCCWLNVHIVPPHGPVFEIRVQDGYGARWSLNPTKFIGFLEPYTADGYAKGWKH
;
A
#
# COMPACT_ATOMS: atom_id res chain seq x y z
N MET A 1 66.63 4.84 41.57
CA MET A 1 66.56 6.07 40.74
C MET A 1 66.78 5.59 39.32
N GLU A 2 65.72 5.08 38.72
CA GLU A 2 65.61 4.36 37.43
C GLU A 2 64.11 4.46 37.09
N VAL A 3 63.69 5.10 35.99
CA VAL A 3 63.63 4.59 34.61
C VAL A 3 62.87 3.26 34.55
N ASP A 4 61.65 3.28 33.99
CA ASP A 4 61.23 2.24 33.07
C ASP A 4 60.05 2.65 32.17
N GLN A 5 60.13 2.13 30.94
CA GLN A 5 59.22 2.27 29.81
C GLN A 5 58.04 1.26 29.89
N GLU A 6 57.13 1.37 28.90
CA GLU A 6 56.24 0.32 28.38
C GLU A 6 54.98 -0.08 29.18
N LEU A 7 53.79 0.05 28.58
CA LEU A 7 53.25 -0.96 27.66
C LEU A 7 51.89 -0.52 27.08
N VAL A 8 51.87 -0.33 25.78
CA VAL A 8 50.66 -0.32 24.95
C VAL A 8 50.26 -1.79 24.73
N LEU A 9 49.16 -2.25 25.34
CA LEU A 9 48.54 -3.52 24.94
C LEU A 9 47.41 -3.24 23.95
N THR A 10 47.74 -3.42 22.68
CA THR A 10 46.76 -3.64 21.61
C THR A 10 46.35 -5.11 21.68
N VAL A 11 45.10 -5.40 22.10
CA VAL A 11 44.47 -6.69 21.83
C VAL A 11 43.25 -6.45 20.97
N LYS A 12 43.42 -6.72 19.68
CA LYS A 12 42.34 -7.00 18.73
C LYS A 12 41.61 -8.27 19.19
N LEU A 13 40.38 -8.11 19.68
CA LEU A 13 39.31 -9.08 19.50
C LEU A 13 38.13 -8.30 18.92
N GLY A 14 38.14 -8.16 17.60
CA GLY A 14 37.15 -7.42 16.83
C GLY A 14 35.88 -8.23 16.62
N GLY A 15 34.74 -7.51 16.61
CA GLY A 15 33.39 -8.02 16.38
C GLY A 15 32.90 -8.80 17.59
N ILE A 16 32.14 -8.21 18.51
CA ILE A 16 30.67 -8.39 18.57
C ILE A 16 30.01 -7.27 19.40
N TYR A 17 30.77 -6.34 20.00
CA TYR A 17 30.24 -5.36 20.95
C TYR A 17 29.60 -4.09 20.34
N THR A 18 29.39 -4.05 19.02
CA THR A 18 28.82 -2.87 18.33
C THR A 18 27.42 -3.08 17.76
N LEU A 19 26.78 -4.23 17.99
CA LEU A 19 25.40 -4.50 17.52
C LEU A 19 24.33 -4.44 18.64
N LEU A 20 24.71 -4.62 19.91
CA LEU A 20 23.75 -4.56 21.02
C LEU A 20 23.43 -3.12 21.44
N GLU A 21 24.39 -2.20 21.36
CA GLU A 21 24.16 -0.77 21.62
C GLU A 21 23.33 -0.09 20.52
N THR A 22 23.26 -0.66 19.31
CA THR A 22 22.46 -0.10 18.22
C THR A 22 20.96 -0.38 18.37
N GLU A 23 20.56 -1.51 18.96
CA GLU A 23 19.16 -1.75 19.33
C GLU A 23 18.75 -0.96 20.57
N GLU A 24 19.65 -0.81 21.54
CA GLU A 24 19.41 -0.03 22.76
C GLU A 24 19.24 1.47 22.46
N ALA A 25 20.05 2.03 21.55
CA ALA A 25 19.91 3.40 21.05
C ALA A 25 18.68 3.56 20.12
N ALA A 26 18.29 2.54 19.36
CA ALA A 26 17.06 2.59 18.55
C ALA A 26 15.79 2.52 19.43
N CYS A 27 15.82 1.76 20.52
CA CYS A 27 14.72 1.60 21.47
C CYS A 27 14.56 2.84 22.38
N THR A 28 15.66 3.53 22.69
CA THR A 28 15.66 4.83 23.40
C THR A 28 15.54 6.04 22.49
N ALA A 29 15.81 5.96 21.18
CA ALA A 29 15.52 7.02 20.21
C ALA A 29 14.10 6.94 19.62
N ALA A 30 13.46 5.77 19.69
CA ALA A 30 12.00 5.64 19.52
C ALA A 30 11.20 6.32 20.65
N LEU A 31 11.91 6.88 21.64
CA LEU A 31 11.37 7.75 22.68
C LEU A 31 10.91 9.08 22.03
N MET A 32 9.59 9.21 21.91
CA MET A 32 8.85 10.47 21.67
C MET A 32 8.78 10.99 20.23
N SER A 33 8.72 10.13 19.21
CA SER A 33 8.01 10.52 17.99
C SER A 33 6.51 10.29 18.22
N LYS A 34 5.72 11.35 18.34
CA LYS A 34 4.25 11.27 18.36
C LYS A 34 3.82 10.40 17.18
N LEU A 35 3.01 9.37 17.43
CA LEU A 35 2.59 8.42 16.40
C LEU A 35 1.96 9.20 15.23
N GLN A 36 2.48 9.03 14.02
CA GLN A 36 2.02 9.79 12.86
C GLN A 36 1.15 8.92 11.97
N LEU A 37 0.08 9.53 11.44
CA LEU A 37 -0.82 8.85 10.49
C LEU A 37 -0.07 8.20 9.32
N LYS A 38 1.01 8.85 8.84
CA LYS A 38 1.85 8.33 7.74
C LYS A 38 2.43 6.94 8.03
N ASP A 39 2.67 6.62 9.29
CA ASP A 39 3.30 5.36 9.71
C ASP A 39 2.25 4.24 9.90
N CYS A 40 0.97 4.59 10.01
CA CYS A 40 -0.14 3.68 10.34
C CYS A 40 -1.14 3.49 9.20
N ILE A 41 -1.26 4.43 8.26
CA ILE A 41 -2.32 4.43 7.24
C ILE A 41 -2.28 3.19 6.35
N GLU A 42 -1.10 2.69 5.97
CA GLU A 42 -0.96 1.49 5.14
C GLU A 42 -1.40 0.22 5.89
N PRO A 43 -0.85 -0.11 7.09
CA PRO A 43 -1.35 -1.22 7.90
C PRO A 43 -2.84 -1.12 8.23
N LEU A 44 -3.32 0.08 8.56
CA LEU A 44 -4.72 0.33 8.89
C LEU A 44 -5.65 0.08 7.71
N LEU A 45 -5.29 0.54 6.51
CA LEU A 45 -6.06 0.30 5.29
C LEU A 45 -6.08 -1.19 4.93
N ASN A 46 -4.92 -1.86 4.97
CA ASN A 46 -4.84 -3.28 4.71
C ASN A 46 -5.76 -4.08 5.66
N PHE A 47 -5.69 -3.76 6.95
CA PHE A 47 -6.53 -4.38 7.97
C PHE A 47 -8.02 -4.11 7.72
N THR A 48 -8.41 -2.86 7.42
CA THR A 48 -9.80 -2.48 7.15
C THR A 48 -10.37 -3.22 5.94
N LEU A 49 -9.62 -3.31 4.83
CA LEU A 49 -10.02 -4.07 3.64
C LEU A 49 -10.16 -5.57 3.96
N THR A 50 -9.24 -6.12 4.75
CA THR A 50 -9.29 -7.53 5.18
C THR A 50 -10.51 -7.83 6.03
N LEU A 51 -10.90 -6.93 6.94
CA LEU A 51 -12.13 -7.05 7.72
C LEU A 51 -13.37 -7.05 6.84
N SER A 52 -13.38 -6.22 5.78
CA SER A 52 -14.48 -6.18 4.82
C SER A 52 -14.61 -7.49 4.04
N ILE A 53 -13.50 -8.04 3.54
CA ILE A 53 -13.48 -9.33 2.82
C ILE A 53 -13.98 -10.47 3.71
N LYS A 54 -13.60 -10.45 5.00
CA LYS A 54 -14.08 -11.40 6.02
C LYS A 54 -15.51 -11.10 6.52
N GLN A 55 -16.22 -10.14 5.93
CA GLN A 55 -17.58 -9.73 6.27
C GLN A 55 -17.74 -9.29 7.74
N SER A 56 -16.67 -8.80 8.35
CA SER A 56 -16.69 -8.26 9.72
C SER A 56 -17.15 -6.80 9.76
N ILE A 57 -16.98 -6.06 8.67
CA ILE A 57 -17.45 -4.69 8.48
C ILE A 57 -18.01 -4.53 7.06
N ASP A 58 -18.98 -3.64 6.88
CA ASP A 58 -19.53 -3.30 5.57
C ASP A 58 -18.95 -1.96 5.09
N LEU A 59 -18.26 -2.00 3.95
CA LEU A 59 -17.71 -0.82 3.27
C LEU A 59 -18.59 -0.35 2.10
N GLY A 60 -19.67 -1.08 1.76
CA GLY A 60 -20.41 -0.86 0.51
C GLY A 60 -19.61 -1.19 -0.75
N LEU A 61 -18.54 -1.98 -0.61
CA LEU A 61 -17.65 -2.43 -1.69
C LEU A 61 -17.72 -3.96 -1.81
N SER A 62 -17.58 -4.48 -3.03
CA SER A 62 -17.55 -5.93 -3.23
C SER A 62 -16.26 -6.57 -2.70
N ASN A 63 -16.35 -7.83 -2.28
CA ASN A 63 -15.18 -8.60 -1.82
C ASN A 63 -14.11 -8.71 -2.91
N ASP A 64 -14.52 -8.86 -4.17
CA ASP A 64 -13.60 -8.94 -5.31
C ASP A 64 -12.86 -7.61 -5.51
N PHE A 65 -13.54 -6.48 -5.38
CA PHE A 65 -12.92 -5.16 -5.46
C PHE A 65 -11.87 -4.98 -4.35
N CYS A 66 -12.24 -5.27 -3.09
CA CYS A 66 -11.32 -5.20 -1.95
C CYS A 66 -10.13 -6.16 -2.11
N SER A 67 -10.36 -7.37 -2.62
CA SER A 67 -9.29 -8.36 -2.84
C SER A 67 -8.34 -7.92 -3.94
N ASN A 68 -8.85 -7.33 -5.02
CA ASN A 68 -8.03 -6.81 -6.12
C ASN A 68 -7.20 -5.57 -5.72
N LEU A 69 -7.64 -4.78 -4.73
CA LEU A 69 -6.81 -3.73 -4.14
C LEU A 69 -5.60 -4.29 -3.37
N LEU A 70 -5.76 -5.47 -2.74
CA LEU A 70 -4.73 -6.16 -1.96
C LEU A 70 -3.84 -7.09 -2.80
N LEU A 71 -4.20 -7.34 -4.06
CA LEU A 71 -3.50 -8.26 -4.94
C LEU A 71 -2.02 -7.85 -5.10
N ASN A 72 -1.11 -8.76 -4.77
CA ASN A 72 0.31 -8.59 -5.07
C ASN A 72 0.57 -9.06 -6.51
N GLU A 73 1.34 -8.31 -7.30
CA GLU A 73 1.91 -8.84 -8.54
C GLU A 73 3.00 -9.87 -8.17
N ASP A 74 3.04 -11.01 -8.87
CA ASP A 74 4.14 -11.96 -8.74
C ASP A 74 5.47 -11.26 -9.11
N ASP A 75 6.50 -11.47 -8.29
CA ASP A 75 7.82 -10.79 -8.29
C ASP A 75 8.70 -11.18 -9.50
N HIS A 76 8.17 -11.01 -10.70
CA HIS A 76 8.89 -11.16 -11.94
C HIS A 76 8.97 -9.79 -12.63
N ASP A 77 10.12 -9.14 -12.41
CA ASP A 77 10.75 -8.13 -13.27
C ASP A 77 10.77 -6.66 -12.79
N HIS A 78 10.74 -6.41 -11.47
CA HIS A 78 10.93 -5.07 -10.91
C HIS A 78 12.38 -4.55 -10.89
N ARG A 79 13.38 -5.32 -11.35
CA ARG A 79 14.79 -4.90 -11.27
C ARG A 79 15.23 -3.84 -12.28
N THR A 80 14.38 -3.47 -13.25
CA THR A 80 14.83 -2.60 -14.36
C THR A 80 14.32 -1.14 -14.29
N TYR A 81 13.53 -0.77 -13.27
CA TYR A 81 12.83 0.54 -13.26
C TYR A 81 13.03 1.39 -12.00
N LEU A 82 14.18 1.30 -11.35
CA LEU A 82 14.59 2.33 -10.38
C LEU A 82 15.06 3.57 -11.14
N SER A 83 14.16 4.54 -11.33
CA SER A 83 14.56 5.93 -11.43
C SER A 83 14.46 6.57 -10.05
N SER A 84 15.61 6.73 -9.44
CA SER A 84 15.83 7.52 -8.24
C SER A 84 15.55 8.99 -8.53
N THR A 85 14.41 9.51 -8.09
CA THR A 85 14.29 10.95 -7.78
C THR A 85 13.36 11.19 -6.60
N SER A 86 13.92 11.86 -5.59
CA SER A 86 13.32 12.91 -4.75
C SER A 86 11.95 12.68 -4.11
N SER A 87 11.93 12.94 -2.80
CA SER A 87 10.83 12.99 -1.83
C SER A 87 9.73 14.04 -2.15
N THR A 88 9.15 13.96 -3.34
CA THR A 88 7.96 14.70 -3.77
C THR A 88 7.04 13.71 -4.44
N VAL A 89 5.85 13.51 -3.87
CA VAL A 89 4.86 12.51 -4.27
C VAL A 89 4.31 12.86 -5.67
N HIS A 90 5.09 12.58 -6.71
CA HIS A 90 4.65 12.69 -8.09
C HIS A 90 3.89 11.41 -8.43
N PHE A 91 2.59 11.55 -8.29
CA PHE A 91 1.54 10.68 -8.72
C PHE A 91 1.46 10.66 -10.26
N GLU A 92 2.48 10.12 -10.92
CA GLU A 92 2.57 10.00 -12.38
C GLU A 92 2.60 8.53 -12.79
N GLY A 93 1.98 8.21 -13.93
CA GLY A 93 1.96 6.86 -14.48
C GLY A 93 0.85 5.97 -13.93
N VAL A 94 0.76 4.75 -14.47
CA VAL A 94 -0.19 3.72 -14.00
C VAL A 94 0.21 3.31 -12.59
N PRO A 95 -0.67 3.28 -11.58
CA PRO A 95 -0.29 2.91 -10.22
C PRO A 95 0.26 1.48 -10.16
N SER A 96 1.35 1.30 -9.39
CA SER A 96 1.91 -0.03 -9.15
C SER A 96 1.05 -0.83 -8.17
N TYR A 97 0.99 -2.14 -8.38
CA TYR A 97 0.40 -3.06 -7.43
C TYR A 97 1.35 -3.36 -6.26
N PRO A 98 0.84 -3.71 -5.06
CA PRO A 98 -0.59 -3.77 -4.72
C PRO A 98 -1.20 -2.37 -4.58
N LEU A 99 -2.39 -2.16 -5.17
CA LEU A 99 -3.02 -0.84 -5.30
C LEU A 99 -3.34 -0.18 -3.97
N TYR A 100 -3.58 -0.95 -2.90
CA TYR A 100 -3.88 -0.38 -1.59
C TYR A 100 -2.74 0.51 -1.05
N LYS A 101 -1.47 0.28 -1.43
CA LYS A 101 -0.36 1.14 -0.99
C LYS A 101 -0.43 2.52 -1.62
N HIS A 102 -0.80 2.56 -2.90
CA HIS A 102 -1.07 3.79 -3.61
C HIS A 102 -2.27 4.52 -2.99
N LEU A 103 -3.35 3.78 -2.75
CA LEU A 103 -4.55 4.30 -2.09
C LEU A 103 -4.25 4.85 -0.68
N ALA A 104 -3.43 4.16 0.12
CA ALA A 104 -3.00 4.62 1.44
C ALA A 104 -2.26 5.96 1.37
N SER A 105 -1.37 6.12 0.38
CA SER A 105 -0.66 7.38 0.16
C SER A 105 -1.61 8.51 -0.25
N ALA A 106 -2.58 8.22 -1.14
CA ALA A 106 -3.59 9.19 -1.56
C ALA A 106 -4.53 9.58 -0.40
N LEU A 107 -4.91 8.63 0.44
CA LEU A 107 -5.70 8.85 1.66
C LEU A 107 -4.93 9.67 2.69
N LEU A 108 -3.64 9.38 2.90
CA LEU A 108 -2.78 10.18 3.79
C LEU A 108 -2.78 11.64 3.39
N ASN A 109 -2.56 11.92 2.09
CA ASN A 109 -2.58 13.27 1.57
C ASN A 109 -3.97 13.91 1.73
N SER A 110 -5.02 13.16 1.46
CA SER A 110 -6.40 13.66 1.56
C SER A 110 -6.83 13.97 2.99
N ILE A 111 -6.45 13.14 3.95
CA ILE A 111 -6.70 13.37 5.38
C ILE A 111 -5.88 14.57 5.87
N SER A 112 -4.61 14.66 5.45
CA SER A 112 -3.71 15.74 5.87
C SER A 112 -4.17 17.12 5.35
N SER A 113 -4.73 17.18 4.14
CA SER A 113 -5.27 18.41 3.57
C SER A 113 -6.74 18.67 3.89
N GLY A 114 -7.46 17.64 4.34
CA GLY A 114 -8.91 17.66 4.49
C GLY A 114 -9.67 17.75 3.17
N ALA A 115 -9.08 17.31 2.05
CA ALA A 115 -9.73 17.32 0.76
C ALA A 115 -9.24 16.16 -0.11
N ILE A 116 -10.13 15.59 -0.90
CA ILE A 116 -9.77 14.62 -1.94
C ILE A 116 -8.85 15.31 -2.94
N HIS A 117 -7.65 14.77 -3.11
CA HIS A 117 -6.72 15.24 -4.11
C HIS A 117 -6.74 14.30 -5.31
N THR A 118 -7.06 14.85 -6.48
CA THR A 118 -6.83 14.18 -7.75
C THR A 118 -5.38 14.30 -8.17
N MET A 119 -4.92 13.33 -8.95
CA MET A 119 -3.77 13.52 -9.82
C MET A 119 -4.09 14.63 -10.81
N ARG A 120 -3.45 15.78 -10.62
CA ARG A 120 -3.82 17.03 -11.27
C ARG A 120 -3.25 17.10 -12.69
N ASN A 121 -4.14 17.11 -13.68
CA ASN A 121 -4.40 18.26 -14.55
C ASN A 121 -5.61 17.87 -15.39
N ASP A 122 -6.69 18.65 -15.27
CA ASP A 122 -7.77 18.66 -16.26
C ASP A 122 -7.10 18.84 -17.62
N THR A 123 -6.99 17.76 -18.39
CA THR A 123 -6.71 17.92 -19.81
C THR A 123 -7.91 18.74 -20.30
N PRO A 124 -7.72 19.96 -20.87
CA PRO A 124 -8.82 20.93 -21.12
C PRO A 124 -9.95 20.42 -22.04
N LEU A 125 -9.84 19.18 -22.49
CA LEU A 125 -10.63 18.54 -23.53
C LEU A 125 -11.75 17.64 -22.98
N ILE A 126 -11.76 17.32 -21.68
CA ILE A 126 -12.75 16.41 -21.10
C ILE A 126 -13.59 17.17 -20.05
N ARG A 127 -14.86 17.42 -20.36
CA ARG A 127 -15.79 18.08 -19.42
C ARG A 127 -16.07 17.18 -18.23
N GLU A 128 -15.75 17.65 -17.03
CA GLU A 128 -16.22 17.04 -15.79
C GLU A 128 -17.73 17.29 -15.58
N ASP A 129 -18.41 16.30 -15.00
CA ASP A 129 -19.84 16.33 -14.68
C ASP A 129 -20.12 17.15 -13.41
N SER A 130 -21.14 18.00 -13.45
CA SER A 130 -21.69 18.75 -12.31
C SER A 130 -22.05 17.88 -11.10
N SER A 131 -22.43 16.61 -11.31
CA SER A 131 -22.74 15.65 -10.24
C SER A 131 -21.52 15.29 -9.37
N LEU A 132 -20.32 15.33 -9.96
CA LEU A 132 -19.06 15.02 -9.26
C LEU A 132 -18.72 16.09 -8.22
N LYS A 133 -19.00 17.36 -8.51
CA LYS A 133 -18.72 18.46 -7.56
C LYS A 133 -19.49 18.32 -6.25
N GLN A 134 -20.73 17.82 -6.31
CA GLN A 134 -21.52 17.56 -5.11
C GLN A 134 -20.95 16.38 -4.32
N LYS A 135 -20.56 15.29 -5.00
CA LYS A 135 -19.89 14.14 -4.36
C LYS A 135 -18.58 14.54 -3.69
N GLU A 136 -17.77 15.37 -4.34
CA GLU A 136 -16.51 15.89 -3.77
C GLU A 136 -16.73 16.69 -2.49
N CYS A 137 -17.77 17.53 -2.43
CA CYS A 137 -18.08 18.26 -1.21
C CYS A 137 -18.39 17.31 -0.05
N GLU A 138 -19.15 16.25 -0.31
CA GLU A 138 -19.48 15.23 0.69
C GLU A 138 -18.27 14.40 1.12
N TRP A 139 -17.44 13.98 0.15
CA TRP A 139 -16.18 13.30 0.45
C TRP A 139 -15.27 14.15 1.33
N ASN A 140 -15.08 15.42 0.97
CA ASN A 140 -14.24 16.34 1.73
C ASN A 140 -14.78 16.57 3.15
N ARG A 141 -16.10 16.57 3.34
CA ARG A 141 -16.73 16.67 4.65
C ARG A 141 -16.39 15.45 5.52
N ILE A 142 -16.60 14.24 5.00
CA ILE A 142 -16.32 13.00 5.72
C ILE A 142 -14.81 12.82 5.98
N ILE A 143 -13.96 13.11 5.00
CA ILE A 143 -12.49 13.04 5.15
C ILE A 143 -12.02 13.98 6.26
N ARG A 144 -12.54 15.21 6.33
CA ARG A 144 -12.20 16.15 7.42
C ARG A 144 -12.65 15.63 8.77
N GLU A 145 -13.91 15.24 8.88
CA GLU A 145 -14.48 14.76 10.14
C GLU A 145 -13.74 13.52 10.64
N LYS A 146 -13.82 12.42 9.88
CA LYS A 146 -13.27 11.11 10.27
C LYS A 146 -11.75 11.06 10.23
N GLY A 147 -11.12 11.79 9.30
CA GLY A 147 -9.67 11.92 9.27
C GLY A 147 -9.14 12.63 10.52
N SER A 148 -9.83 13.67 11.00
CA SER A 148 -9.45 14.36 12.25
C SER A 148 -9.66 13.48 13.49
N ASP A 149 -10.69 12.62 13.48
CA ASP A 149 -10.93 11.66 14.56
C ASP A 149 -9.81 10.61 14.63
N ILE A 150 -9.39 10.05 13.48
CA ILE A 150 -8.23 9.14 13.39
C ILE A 150 -6.99 9.80 13.96
N VAL A 151 -6.67 11.03 13.51
CA VAL A 151 -5.49 11.74 13.99
C VAL A 151 -5.56 11.94 15.50
N ARG A 152 -6.68 12.43 16.04
CA ARG A 152 -6.88 12.65 17.47
C ARG A 152 -6.72 11.37 18.29
N MET A 153 -7.27 10.26 17.80
CA MET A 153 -7.11 8.95 18.45
C MET A 153 -5.64 8.52 18.48
N LEU A 154 -4.89 8.71 17.39
CA LEU A 154 -3.46 8.41 17.35
C LEU A 154 -2.66 9.28 18.33
N GLU A 155 -3.08 10.52 18.60
CA GLU A 155 -2.42 11.38 19.60
C GLU A 155 -2.61 10.89 21.04
N THR A 156 -3.66 10.09 21.29
CA THR A 156 -3.94 9.50 22.62
C THR A 156 -3.29 8.13 22.83
N VAL A 157 -2.63 7.58 21.80
CA VAL A 157 -1.90 6.31 21.92
C VAL A 157 -0.61 6.55 22.68
N GLU A 158 -0.41 5.79 23.76
CA GLU A 158 0.78 5.89 24.60
C GLU A 158 1.89 4.94 24.13
N VAL A 159 1.51 3.76 23.64
CA VAL A 159 2.45 2.70 23.26
C VAL A 159 1.96 1.97 22.01
N GLU A 160 2.88 1.71 21.08
CA GLU A 160 2.70 0.76 19.99
C GLU A 160 3.30 -0.59 20.38
N LEU A 161 2.56 -1.68 20.17
CA LEU A 161 3.06 -3.04 20.35
C LEU A 161 2.90 -3.84 19.06
N HIS A 162 3.86 -4.72 18.79
CA HIS A 162 3.76 -5.70 17.72
C HIS A 162 3.52 -7.10 18.28
N VAL A 163 2.58 -7.82 17.67
CA VAL A 163 2.18 -9.18 18.03
C VAL A 163 2.05 -10.03 16.76
N GLN A 164 2.53 -11.27 16.80
CA GLN A 164 2.45 -12.22 15.69
C GLN A 164 1.10 -12.97 15.68
N GLU A 165 0.73 -13.54 14.52
CA GLU A 165 -0.35 -14.54 14.48
C GLU A 165 0.07 -15.82 15.22
N PRO A 166 -0.87 -16.53 15.88
CA PRO A 166 -2.32 -16.28 15.94
C PRO A 166 -2.76 -15.24 16.99
N PHE A 167 -1.83 -14.76 17.82
CA PHE A 167 -2.15 -13.90 18.97
C PHE A 167 -2.80 -12.58 18.56
N PHE A 168 -2.43 -12.02 17.41
CA PHE A 168 -3.08 -10.81 16.89
C PHE A 168 -4.57 -11.03 16.61
N SER A 169 -4.94 -12.11 15.91
CA SER A 169 -6.33 -12.47 15.68
C SER A 169 -7.07 -12.75 16.99
N GLN A 170 -6.45 -13.45 17.94
CA GLN A 170 -7.04 -13.72 19.24
C GLN A 170 -7.28 -12.45 20.07
N LEU A 171 -6.41 -11.44 19.97
CA LEU A 171 -6.60 -10.13 20.61
C LEU A 171 -7.78 -9.40 20.00
N LYS A 172 -7.84 -9.36 18.66
CA LYS A 172 -8.92 -8.73 17.90
C LYS A 172 -10.28 -9.36 18.22
N ASP A 173 -10.35 -10.69 18.24
CA ASP A 173 -11.60 -11.44 18.44
C ASP A 173 -11.97 -11.54 19.94
N GLY A 174 -11.15 -11.01 20.84
CA GLY A 174 -11.42 -10.94 22.28
C GLY A 174 -11.16 -12.22 23.06
N CYS A 175 -10.62 -13.26 22.41
CA CYS A 175 -10.23 -14.51 23.06
C CYS A 175 -9.03 -14.30 24.00
N LYS A 176 -8.04 -13.52 23.57
CA LYS A 176 -6.87 -13.14 24.36
C LYS A 176 -7.12 -11.80 25.03
N THR A 177 -7.24 -11.81 26.36
CA THR A 177 -7.59 -10.64 27.18
C THR A 177 -6.43 -10.14 28.05
N VAL A 178 -5.31 -10.87 28.04
CA VAL A 178 -4.10 -10.53 28.78
C VAL A 178 -2.89 -10.63 27.85
N GLU A 179 -2.13 -9.55 27.74
CA GLU A 179 -0.87 -9.52 27.01
C GLU A 179 0.31 -9.62 27.98
N GLY A 180 1.12 -10.67 27.84
CA GLY A 180 2.31 -10.89 28.67
C GLY A 180 3.55 -10.30 28.03
N ARG A 181 4.33 -9.51 28.78
CA ARG A 181 5.60 -8.92 28.34
C ARG A 181 6.64 -9.02 29.44
N CYS A 182 7.93 -9.00 29.08
CA CYS A 182 8.95 -8.77 30.10
C CYS A 182 8.76 -7.36 30.69
N ALA A 183 9.15 -7.14 31.95
CA ALA A 183 9.10 -5.81 32.56
C ALA A 183 10.36 -4.98 32.21
N ASP A 184 10.74 -4.97 30.94
CA ASP A 184 11.94 -4.32 30.42
C ASP A 184 11.71 -2.83 30.14
N GLY A 185 12.03 -1.97 31.12
CA GLY A 185 11.97 -0.51 31.01
C GLY A 185 10.93 0.14 31.93
N ALA A 186 10.86 1.49 31.88
CA ALA A 186 9.93 2.27 32.71
C ALA A 186 8.48 1.80 32.51
N ARG A 187 7.73 1.67 33.60
CA ARG A 187 6.31 1.27 33.63
C ARG A 187 5.49 2.25 32.78
N ARG A 188 5.19 1.88 31.53
CA ARG A 188 4.50 2.71 30.53
C ARG A 188 3.02 2.36 30.33
N PHE A 189 2.49 1.47 31.16
CA PHE A 189 1.13 1.00 31.03
C PHE A 189 0.38 1.44 32.28
N GLU A 190 -0.50 2.41 32.12
CA GLU A 190 -1.41 2.85 33.17
C GLU A 190 -2.83 2.34 32.85
N PRO A 191 -3.64 2.00 33.86
CA PRO A 191 -5.06 1.75 33.64
C PRO A 191 -5.71 2.93 32.91
N GLY A 192 -6.38 2.65 31.79
CA GLY A 192 -6.98 3.66 30.93
C GLY A 192 -6.16 4.00 29.68
N SER A 193 -4.85 3.71 29.66
CA SER A 193 -3.96 3.94 28.51
C SER A 193 -4.41 3.18 27.27
N LEU A 194 -4.18 3.76 26.09
CA LEU A 194 -4.45 3.13 24.80
C LEU A 194 -3.18 2.55 24.19
N ILE A 195 -3.26 1.29 23.78
CA ILE A 195 -2.20 0.55 23.09
C ILE A 195 -2.63 0.29 21.65
N LEU A 196 -1.76 0.62 20.70
CA LEU A 196 -1.97 0.30 19.29
C LEU A 196 -1.18 -0.95 18.91
N PHE A 197 -1.90 -2.03 18.57
CA PHE A 197 -1.33 -3.29 18.13
C PHE A 197 -1.19 -3.30 16.60
N ASN A 198 0.00 -3.66 16.12
CA ASN A 198 0.34 -3.80 14.70
C ASN A 198 -0.11 -2.59 13.84
N LYS A 199 -0.11 -1.39 14.46
CA LYS A 199 -0.52 -0.13 13.85
C LYS A 199 -1.98 -0.06 13.35
N CYS A 200 -2.86 -0.99 13.75
CA CYS A 200 -4.22 -1.05 13.22
C CYS A 200 -5.32 -1.44 14.22
N LEU A 201 -4.98 -2.06 15.36
CA LEU A 201 -5.94 -2.50 16.37
C LEU A 201 -5.74 -1.74 17.68
N LEU A 202 -6.76 -1.03 18.15
CA LEU A 202 -6.66 -0.22 19.37
C LEU A 202 -7.27 -0.94 20.56
N LEU A 203 -6.52 -1.11 21.65
CA LEU A 203 -7.03 -1.72 22.88
C LEU A 203 -6.72 -0.84 24.09
N GLN A 204 -7.61 -0.86 25.08
CA GLN A 204 -7.43 -0.09 26.32
C GLN A 204 -6.91 -0.99 27.44
N VAL A 205 -5.91 -0.51 28.17
CA VAL A 205 -5.41 -1.16 29.39
C VAL A 205 -6.47 -1.07 30.48
N GLN A 206 -6.88 -2.22 31.01
CA GLN A 206 -7.72 -2.31 32.19
C GLN A 206 -6.90 -2.29 33.47
N ASP A 207 -5.83 -3.08 33.50
CA ASP A 207 -4.99 -3.27 34.68
C ASP A 207 -3.64 -3.84 34.28
N VAL A 208 -2.63 -3.68 35.14
CA VAL A 208 -1.27 -4.17 34.91
C VAL A 208 -0.73 -4.81 36.18
N HIS A 209 -0.41 -6.11 36.08
CA HIS A 209 0.15 -6.88 37.18
C HIS A 209 1.57 -7.30 36.89
N TRP A 210 2.43 -7.24 37.91
CA TRP A 210 3.79 -7.74 37.83
C TRP A 210 3.89 -9.14 38.46
N TYR A 211 4.66 -10.02 37.83
CA TYR A 211 4.95 -11.36 38.32
C TYR A 211 6.46 -11.68 38.25
N PRO A 212 6.97 -12.57 39.11
CA PRO A 212 8.37 -12.98 39.07
C PRO A 212 8.76 -13.75 37.81
N SER A 213 7.83 -14.51 37.23
CA SER A 213 8.07 -15.35 36.06
C SER A 213 6.84 -15.44 35.14
N PHE A 214 7.05 -15.82 33.87
CA PHE A 214 5.95 -16.12 32.95
C PHE A 214 5.13 -17.31 33.45
N SER A 215 5.75 -18.30 34.10
CA SER A 215 5.05 -19.43 34.68
C SER A 215 4.06 -18.96 35.76
N ASP A 216 4.49 -18.07 36.66
CA ASP A 216 3.65 -17.51 37.72
C ASP A 216 2.51 -16.67 37.13
N MET A 217 2.81 -15.84 36.13
CA MET A 217 1.83 -15.03 35.41
C MET A 217 0.76 -15.90 34.75
N LEU A 218 1.16 -16.95 34.02
CA LEU A 218 0.24 -17.86 33.35
C LEU A 218 -0.64 -18.63 34.33
N ALA A 219 -0.10 -19.01 35.49
CA ALA A 219 -0.86 -19.65 36.56
C ALA A 219 -1.89 -18.71 37.19
N ALA A 220 -1.51 -17.45 37.47
CA ALA A 220 -2.33 -16.49 38.17
C ALA A 220 -3.40 -15.82 37.29
N GLU A 221 -3.05 -15.40 36.06
CA GLU A 221 -3.97 -14.76 35.12
C GLU A 221 -4.90 -15.77 34.42
N GLY A 222 -4.45 -17.02 34.34
CA GLY A 222 -5.10 -18.11 33.64
C GLY A 222 -4.60 -18.25 32.21
N LEU A 223 -3.99 -19.40 31.91
CA LEU A 223 -3.35 -19.71 30.63
C LEU A 223 -4.23 -19.35 29.43
N ALA A 224 -5.50 -19.77 29.42
CA ALA A 224 -6.42 -19.52 28.29
C ALA A 224 -6.69 -18.03 28.02
N LYS A 225 -6.53 -17.14 29.00
CA LYS A 225 -6.70 -15.68 28.78
C LYS A 225 -5.47 -15.03 28.17
N VAL A 226 -4.30 -15.62 28.41
CA VAL A 226 -3.01 -15.13 27.92
C VAL A 226 -2.65 -15.79 26.58
N LEU A 227 -2.90 -17.09 26.45
CA LEU A 227 -2.59 -17.95 25.30
C LEU A 227 -3.76 -18.94 25.09
N PRO A 228 -4.86 -18.51 24.44
CA PRO A 228 -6.08 -19.31 24.26
C PRO A 228 -5.91 -20.71 23.67
N ASP A 229 -4.99 -20.89 22.72
CA ASP A 229 -4.80 -22.16 22.00
C ASP A 229 -3.72 -23.06 22.64
N VAL A 230 -3.30 -22.76 23.86
CA VAL A 230 -2.21 -23.47 24.56
C VAL A 230 -2.76 -24.23 25.76
N GLU A 231 -2.45 -25.52 25.83
CA GLU A 231 -3.03 -26.42 26.85
C GLU A 231 -2.26 -26.41 28.18
N THR A 232 -0.94 -26.14 28.15
CA THR A 232 -0.09 -26.26 29.36
C THR A 232 0.78 -25.04 29.62
N ILE A 233 1.01 -24.72 30.90
CA ILE A 233 1.89 -23.61 31.33
C ILE A 233 3.32 -23.80 30.82
N LYS A 234 3.80 -25.05 30.75
CA LYS A 234 5.14 -25.37 30.24
C LYS A 234 5.27 -24.97 28.77
N GLU A 235 4.29 -25.33 27.94
CA GLU A 235 4.25 -24.92 26.54
C GLU A 235 4.12 -23.40 26.40
N GLY A 236 3.24 -22.78 27.19
CA GLY A 236 3.08 -21.32 27.20
C GLY A 236 4.37 -20.58 27.54
N THR A 237 5.14 -21.10 28.49
CA THR A 237 6.46 -20.56 28.84
C THR A 237 7.45 -20.72 27.68
N GLN A 238 7.43 -21.86 26.98
CA GLN A 238 8.28 -22.08 25.80
C GLN A 238 7.96 -21.13 24.63
N ILE A 239 6.70 -20.67 24.50
CA ILE A 239 6.35 -19.63 23.54
C ILE A 239 7.06 -18.32 23.88
N TYR A 240 7.03 -17.90 25.15
CA TYR A 240 7.74 -16.69 25.60
C TYR A 240 9.26 -16.78 25.45
N ARG A 241 9.84 -17.99 25.56
CA ARG A 241 11.27 -18.23 25.34
C ARG A 241 11.76 -17.94 23.93
N LYS A 242 10.85 -17.93 22.94
CA LYS A 242 11.17 -17.50 21.58
C LYS A 242 11.48 -16.00 21.49
N PHE A 243 11.05 -15.22 22.48
CA PHE A 243 11.14 -13.76 22.50
C PHE A 243 12.00 -13.22 23.65
N TYR A 244 12.04 -13.90 24.80
CA TYR A 244 12.72 -13.45 26.01
C TYR A 244 13.60 -14.55 26.61
N SER A 245 14.85 -14.20 26.93
CA SER A 245 15.75 -15.10 27.65
C SER A 245 15.36 -15.23 29.13
N GLU A 246 15.79 -16.32 29.76
CA GLU A 246 15.54 -16.57 31.19
C GLU A 246 16.23 -15.55 32.09
N GLU A 247 17.42 -15.08 31.70
CA GLU A 247 18.13 -14.07 32.45
C GLU A 247 17.36 -12.75 32.47
N ARG A 248 16.75 -12.38 31.33
CA ARG A 248 15.97 -11.15 31.20
C ARG A 248 14.71 -11.19 32.04
N GLU A 249 13.99 -12.31 31.99
CA GLU A 249 12.83 -12.56 32.85
C GLU A 249 13.22 -12.52 34.33
N ARG A 250 14.30 -13.21 34.73
CA ARG A 250 14.72 -13.25 36.14
C ARG A 250 15.16 -11.87 36.66
N SER A 251 15.73 -11.04 35.79
CA SER A 251 16.24 -9.72 36.18
C SER A 251 15.12 -8.69 36.31
N ASN A 252 14.10 -8.76 35.46
CA ASN A 252 13.05 -7.73 35.38
C ASN A 252 11.68 -8.20 35.93
N GLY A 253 11.44 -9.50 35.94
CA GLY A 253 10.10 -10.09 36.01
C GLY A 253 9.30 -9.88 34.72
N VAL A 254 7.98 -10.07 34.84
CA VAL A 254 7.04 -9.99 33.71
C VAL A 254 5.83 -9.15 34.08
N LEU A 255 5.19 -8.56 33.08
CA LEU A 255 3.95 -7.82 33.17
C LEU A 255 2.82 -8.59 32.48
N ALA A 256 1.70 -8.73 33.17
CA ALA A 256 0.41 -9.06 32.58
C ALA A 256 -0.38 -7.78 32.36
N ILE A 257 -0.60 -7.42 31.10
CA ILE A 257 -1.36 -6.25 30.69
C ILE A 257 -2.76 -6.72 30.35
N ARG A 258 -3.72 -6.50 31.26
CA ARG A 258 -5.13 -6.80 31.00
C ARG A 258 -5.71 -5.73 30.08
N ILE A 259 -6.41 -6.15 29.05
CA ILE A 259 -6.87 -5.27 27.98
C ILE A 259 -8.36 -5.49 27.68
N LYS A 260 -9.01 -4.49 27.08
CA LYS A 260 -10.36 -4.57 26.53
C LYS A 260 -10.47 -3.84 25.20
N PRO A 261 -11.48 -4.17 24.38
CA PRO A 261 -11.80 -3.39 23.18
C PRO A 261 -11.98 -1.90 23.50
N ALA A 262 -11.46 -1.06 22.61
CA ALA A 262 -11.66 0.39 22.59
C ALA A 262 -12.34 0.82 21.27
N SER A 263 -12.69 2.10 21.11
CA SER A 263 -13.09 2.65 19.81
C SER A 263 -11.98 2.46 18.78
N GLN A 264 -12.31 2.11 17.54
CA GLN A 264 -11.32 1.61 16.59
C GLN A 264 -11.01 2.61 15.47
N LEU A 265 -9.72 2.72 15.12
CA LEU A 265 -9.28 3.56 13.99
C LEU A 265 -9.90 3.11 12.66
N TYR A 266 -10.06 1.80 12.48
CA TYR A 266 -10.57 1.22 11.24
C TYR A 266 -12.06 1.53 11.03
N GLU A 267 -12.83 1.85 12.06
CA GLU A 267 -14.23 2.27 11.91
C GLU A 267 -14.34 3.63 11.23
N HIS A 268 -13.44 4.56 11.58
CA HIS A 268 -13.36 5.87 10.93
C HIS A 268 -12.81 5.77 9.51
N LEU A 269 -11.82 4.91 9.28
CA LEU A 269 -11.32 4.66 7.93
C LEU A 269 -12.39 3.97 7.07
N ALA A 270 -13.14 3.01 7.63
CA ALA A 270 -14.26 2.36 6.97
C ALA A 270 -15.35 3.38 6.56
N ALA A 271 -15.68 4.33 7.43
CA ALA A 271 -16.62 5.39 7.10
C ALA A 271 -16.12 6.28 5.94
N ILE A 272 -14.82 6.57 5.87
CA ILE A 272 -14.21 7.29 4.74
C ILE A 272 -14.35 6.45 3.44
N LEU A 273 -13.97 5.17 3.48
CA LEU A 273 -14.05 4.28 2.32
C LEU A 273 -15.49 4.09 1.81
N ALA A 274 -16.45 3.93 2.73
CA ALA A 274 -17.87 3.81 2.41
C ALA A 274 -18.43 5.08 1.77
N ALA A 275 -18.04 6.26 2.27
CA ALA A 275 -18.44 7.54 1.68
C ALA A 275 -17.82 7.77 0.30
N LEU A 276 -16.55 7.37 0.11
CA LEU A 276 -15.87 7.45 -1.18
C LEU A 276 -16.53 6.52 -2.20
N SER A 277 -16.97 5.33 -1.78
CA SER A 277 -17.48 4.29 -2.66
C SER A 277 -16.49 3.97 -3.80
N TYR A 278 -16.95 3.35 -4.88
CA TYR A 278 -16.12 3.05 -6.04
C TYR A 278 -15.54 4.32 -6.68
N ASP A 279 -16.36 5.35 -6.86
CA ASP A 279 -15.98 6.57 -7.58
C ASP A 279 -14.83 7.30 -6.89
N GLY A 280 -14.92 7.49 -5.57
CA GLY A 280 -13.91 8.19 -4.79
C GLY A 280 -12.62 7.38 -4.69
N ILE A 281 -12.70 6.06 -4.56
CA ILE A 281 -11.52 5.18 -4.54
C ILE A 281 -10.83 5.20 -5.92
N GLN A 282 -11.58 5.07 -7.01
CA GLN A 282 -11.04 5.19 -8.37
C GLN A 282 -10.36 6.54 -8.58
N ARG A 283 -10.96 7.64 -8.11
CA ARG A 283 -10.40 9.00 -8.20
C ARG A 283 -9.07 9.12 -7.43
N LEU A 284 -8.98 8.50 -6.25
CA LEU A 284 -7.74 8.41 -5.47
C LEU A 284 -6.66 7.52 -6.11
N LEU A 285 -7.06 6.56 -6.97
CA LEU A 285 -6.15 5.75 -7.78
C LEU A 285 -5.75 6.43 -9.10
N GLY A 286 -6.17 7.67 -9.32
CA GLY A 286 -5.86 8.43 -10.54
C GLY A 286 -6.75 8.10 -11.74
N ILE A 287 -7.80 7.27 -11.57
CA ILE A 287 -8.78 7.01 -12.63
C ILE A 287 -9.60 8.27 -12.88
N SER A 288 -9.59 8.70 -14.13
CA SER A 288 -10.44 9.79 -14.62
C SER A 288 -11.88 9.32 -14.77
N HIS A 289 -12.83 10.21 -14.50
CA HIS A 289 -14.25 9.93 -14.63
C HIS A 289 -14.83 10.63 -15.86
N THR A 290 -15.30 9.85 -16.81
CA THR A 290 -15.94 10.32 -18.04
C THR A 290 -17.23 9.56 -18.30
N VAL A 291 -18.05 10.02 -19.24
CA VAL A 291 -19.18 9.24 -19.73
C VAL A 291 -18.67 7.89 -20.23
N GLY A 292 -19.23 6.80 -19.69
CA GLY A 292 -18.84 5.44 -20.01
C GLY A 292 -17.73 4.85 -19.13
N THR A 293 -17.20 5.58 -18.14
CA THR A 293 -16.34 5.00 -17.09
C THR A 293 -17.08 3.83 -16.43
N ILE A 294 -16.38 2.71 -16.28
CA ILE A 294 -16.93 1.50 -15.69
C ILE A 294 -16.83 1.66 -14.17
N PRO A 295 -17.96 1.65 -13.43
CA PRO A 295 -17.94 1.59 -11.96
C PRO A 295 -17.12 0.39 -11.50
N ASP A 296 -16.53 0.43 -10.32
CA ASP A 296 -15.76 -0.69 -9.72
C ASP A 296 -14.51 -1.20 -10.46
N ALA A 297 -14.21 -0.70 -11.66
CA ALA A 297 -13.00 -1.08 -12.37
C ALA A 297 -11.73 -0.53 -11.70
N LEU A 298 -10.65 -1.32 -11.74
CA LEU A 298 -9.33 -0.94 -11.23
C LEU A 298 -8.31 -0.82 -12.37
N PRO A 299 -7.23 -0.03 -12.21
CA PRO A 299 -6.16 0.03 -13.19
C PRO A 299 -5.53 -1.35 -13.41
N LEU A 300 -5.19 -1.71 -14.64
CA LEU A 300 -4.56 -3.00 -14.90
C LEU A 300 -3.09 -3.03 -14.39
N PRO A 301 -2.60 -4.19 -13.91
CA PRO A 301 -1.19 -4.42 -13.58
C PRO A 301 -0.26 -4.02 -14.71
N ARG A 302 0.85 -3.33 -14.41
CA ARG A 302 1.82 -2.89 -15.44
C ARG A 302 2.40 -4.08 -16.21
N SER A 303 2.67 -5.18 -15.51
CA SER A 303 3.10 -6.46 -16.08
C SER A 303 2.10 -7.01 -17.10
N THR A 304 0.80 -6.94 -16.79
CA THR A 304 -0.27 -7.39 -17.69
C THR A 304 -0.32 -6.53 -18.96
N LEU A 305 -0.16 -5.20 -18.83
CA LEU A 305 -0.12 -4.28 -19.98
C LEU A 305 1.06 -4.59 -20.91
N LEU A 306 2.25 -4.81 -20.34
CA LEU A 306 3.48 -5.10 -21.08
C LEU A 306 3.44 -6.50 -21.73
N SER A 307 2.89 -7.49 -21.03
CA SER A 307 2.70 -8.85 -21.56
C SER A 307 1.78 -8.83 -22.78
N ALA A 308 0.60 -8.20 -22.65
CA ALA A 308 -0.34 -8.08 -23.76
C ALA A 308 0.22 -7.27 -24.94
N PHE A 309 1.06 -6.27 -24.68
CA PHE A 309 1.75 -5.48 -25.70
C PHE A 309 2.81 -6.30 -26.46
N SER A 310 3.43 -7.26 -25.78
CA SER A 310 4.56 -8.04 -26.29
C SER A 310 4.17 -9.35 -26.98
N LEU A 311 2.86 -9.61 -27.13
CA LEU A 311 2.37 -10.80 -27.84
C LEU A 311 2.85 -10.81 -29.31
N PRO A 312 3.19 -12.00 -29.87
CA PRO A 312 3.59 -12.12 -31.27
C PRO A 312 2.45 -11.70 -32.20
N HIS A 313 2.76 -10.86 -33.20
CA HIS A 313 1.74 -10.37 -34.13
C HIS A 313 1.20 -11.47 -35.06
N ASN A 314 2.08 -12.35 -35.52
CA ASN A 314 1.75 -13.49 -36.37
C ASN A 314 2.32 -14.77 -35.73
N PRO A 315 1.65 -15.33 -34.71
CA PRO A 315 2.19 -16.47 -33.96
C PRO A 315 2.41 -17.72 -34.83
N ASP A 316 1.65 -17.85 -35.92
CA ASP A 316 1.76 -18.97 -36.86
C ASP A 316 3.01 -18.89 -37.77
N VAL A 317 3.64 -17.71 -37.85
CA VAL A 317 4.82 -17.48 -38.71
C VAL A 317 6.09 -17.59 -37.87
N LYS A 318 6.68 -18.79 -37.82
CA LYS A 318 7.86 -19.11 -37.00
C LYS A 318 9.07 -18.18 -37.20
N SER A 319 9.20 -17.55 -38.37
CA SER A 319 10.30 -16.64 -38.67
C SER A 319 10.06 -15.19 -38.22
N SER A 320 8.83 -14.82 -37.86
CA SER A 320 8.51 -13.48 -37.39
C SER A 320 8.52 -13.45 -35.86
N VAL A 321 9.33 -12.55 -35.32
CA VAL A 321 9.41 -12.25 -33.90
C VAL A 321 8.81 -10.88 -33.57
N LEU A 322 8.22 -10.20 -34.55
CA LEU A 322 7.60 -8.88 -34.37
C LEU A 322 6.38 -8.98 -33.46
N ASN A 323 6.35 -8.17 -32.39
CA ASN A 323 5.21 -8.12 -31.49
C ASN A 323 4.13 -7.13 -31.97
N ASP A 324 2.92 -7.29 -31.42
CA ASP A 324 1.78 -6.43 -31.72
C ASP A 324 2.06 -4.96 -31.45
N GLY A 325 2.77 -4.66 -30.36
CA GLY A 325 3.22 -3.32 -30.02
C GLY A 325 4.09 -2.66 -31.09
N ALA A 326 5.09 -3.37 -31.61
CA ALA A 326 5.97 -2.89 -32.67
C ALA A 326 5.22 -2.75 -34.00
N ARG A 327 4.31 -3.67 -34.30
CA ARG A 327 3.44 -3.53 -35.48
C ARG A 327 2.57 -2.28 -35.38
N ALA A 328 2.02 -1.99 -34.20
CA ALA A 328 1.23 -0.78 -33.98
C ALA A 328 2.10 0.48 -34.12
N LEU A 329 3.29 0.50 -33.50
CA LEU A 329 4.20 1.64 -33.59
C LEU A 329 4.58 1.96 -35.04
N ALA A 330 4.85 0.92 -35.84
CA ALA A 330 5.13 1.07 -37.27
C ALA A 330 4.02 1.81 -38.03
N LYS A 331 2.75 1.60 -37.66
CA LYS A 331 1.62 2.32 -38.28
C LYS A 331 1.64 3.80 -37.89
N HIS A 332 1.92 4.11 -36.62
CA HIS A 332 1.91 5.48 -36.13
C HIS A 332 3.10 6.31 -36.63
N VAL A 333 4.31 5.75 -36.66
CA VAL A 333 5.50 6.46 -37.17
C VAL A 333 5.35 6.89 -38.64
N ASN A 334 4.64 6.10 -39.45
CA ASN A 334 4.42 6.41 -40.86
C ASN A 334 3.22 7.34 -41.12
N ARG A 335 2.34 7.54 -40.15
CA ARG A 335 1.08 8.28 -40.32
C ARG A 335 1.05 9.60 -39.56
N SER A 336 1.65 9.61 -38.37
CA SER A 336 1.71 10.81 -37.54
C SER A 336 2.60 11.86 -38.19
N LYS A 337 2.12 13.11 -38.20
CA LYS A 337 2.87 14.26 -38.73
C LYS A 337 3.97 14.73 -37.77
N GLY A 338 3.96 14.24 -36.53
CA GLY A 338 4.89 14.62 -35.47
C GLY A 338 6.07 13.66 -35.29
N LYS A 339 7.03 14.05 -34.45
CA LYS A 339 8.21 13.23 -34.11
C LYS A 339 8.04 12.43 -32.80
N PHE A 340 6.87 12.48 -32.17
CA PHE A 340 6.63 11.87 -30.85
C PHE A 340 6.99 10.37 -30.83
N TRP A 341 6.54 9.62 -31.83
CA TRP A 341 6.78 8.18 -31.94
C TRP A 341 8.21 7.79 -32.33
N GLY A 342 9.07 8.78 -32.60
CA GLY A 342 10.47 8.58 -32.98
C GLY A 342 10.65 7.93 -34.35
N SER A 343 11.86 7.39 -34.57
CA SER A 343 12.20 6.64 -35.78
C SER A 343 11.98 5.14 -35.59
N PHE A 344 11.52 4.45 -36.63
CA PHE A 344 11.27 3.01 -36.58
C PHE A 344 11.98 2.28 -37.73
N SER A 345 13.21 1.83 -37.46
CA SER A 345 14.09 1.17 -38.43
C SER A 345 14.86 0.00 -37.79
N GLY A 346 15.55 -0.80 -38.60
CA GLY A 346 16.28 -1.99 -38.14
C GLY A 346 15.48 -3.29 -38.23
N ASN A 347 16.05 -4.36 -37.67
CA ASN A 347 15.45 -5.70 -37.64
C ASN A 347 14.28 -5.79 -36.65
N GLU A 348 13.52 -6.89 -36.66
CA GLU A 348 12.32 -7.05 -35.82
C GLU A 348 12.62 -6.96 -34.32
N SER A 349 13.75 -7.50 -33.87
CA SER A 349 14.18 -7.39 -32.46
C SER A 349 14.41 -5.93 -32.04
N HIS A 350 15.10 -5.14 -32.86
CA HIS A 350 15.30 -3.72 -32.60
C HIS A 350 13.96 -2.96 -32.62
N LYS A 351 13.08 -3.26 -33.57
CA LYS A 351 11.73 -2.68 -33.63
C LYS A 351 10.91 -2.96 -32.37
N ASN A 352 10.96 -4.19 -31.85
CA ASN A 352 10.31 -4.54 -30.57
C ASN A 352 10.90 -3.74 -29.40
N MET A 353 12.23 -3.60 -29.34
CA MET A 353 12.90 -2.82 -28.31
C MET A 353 12.49 -1.33 -28.35
N LEU A 354 12.39 -0.73 -29.54
CA LEU A 354 11.92 0.65 -29.70
C LEU A 354 10.47 0.81 -29.24
N ALA A 355 9.59 -0.15 -29.62
CA ALA A 355 8.20 -0.16 -29.19
C ALA A 355 8.06 -0.29 -27.68
N LEU A 356 8.89 -1.14 -27.05
CA LEU A 356 8.95 -1.28 -25.60
C LEU A 356 9.39 0.01 -24.90
N LYS A 357 10.36 0.75 -25.45
CA LYS A 357 10.76 2.06 -24.89
C LYS A 357 9.59 3.04 -24.89
N VAL A 358 8.83 3.10 -25.99
CA VAL A 358 7.66 3.99 -26.12
C VAL A 358 6.58 3.61 -25.11
N ILE A 359 6.18 2.33 -25.03
CA ILE A 359 5.09 1.94 -24.13
C ILE A 359 5.46 2.09 -22.66
N ASN A 360 6.72 1.80 -22.29
CA ASN A 360 7.20 2.02 -20.92
C ASN A 360 7.18 3.50 -20.56
N HIS A 361 7.55 4.38 -21.48
CA HIS A 361 7.42 5.82 -21.26
C HIS A 361 5.95 6.21 -21.03
N LEU A 362 5.01 5.74 -21.86
CA LEU A 362 3.59 6.03 -21.67
C LEU A 362 3.05 5.50 -20.33
N ILE A 363 3.42 4.29 -19.91
CA ILE A 363 2.99 3.68 -18.64
C ILE A 363 3.57 4.44 -17.44
N ALA A 364 4.83 4.87 -17.52
CA ALA A 364 5.50 5.58 -16.43
C ALA A 364 5.07 7.05 -16.32
N HIS A 365 4.67 7.67 -17.43
CA HIS A 365 4.46 9.12 -17.52
C HIS A 365 3.02 9.53 -17.89
N CYS A 366 2.06 8.59 -17.92
CA CYS A 366 0.68 8.97 -18.19
C CYS A 366 0.15 9.88 -17.06
N CYS A 367 -0.45 10.99 -17.46
CA CYS A 367 -1.13 11.92 -16.55
C CYS A 367 -2.65 11.74 -16.58
N TRP A 368 -3.14 10.85 -17.45
CA TRP A 368 -4.54 10.50 -17.58
C TRP A 368 -4.65 9.00 -17.77
N LEU A 369 -5.52 8.36 -17.00
CA LEU A 369 -5.89 6.96 -17.19
C LEU A 369 -7.36 6.77 -16.89
N ASN A 370 -8.01 5.84 -17.59
CA ASN A 370 -9.40 5.50 -17.34
C ASN A 370 -9.71 4.06 -17.75
N VAL A 371 -10.70 3.46 -17.09
CA VAL A 371 -11.33 2.21 -17.50
C VAL A 371 -12.75 2.53 -17.96
N HIS A 372 -13.02 2.47 -19.26
CA HIS A 372 -14.30 2.92 -19.82
C HIS A 372 -14.72 2.12 -21.05
N ILE A 373 -15.98 2.30 -21.48
CA ILE A 373 -16.53 1.67 -22.69
C ILE A 373 -16.22 2.53 -23.93
N VAL A 374 -15.57 1.94 -24.93
CA VAL A 374 -15.33 2.57 -26.24
C VAL A 374 -15.90 1.72 -27.36
N PRO A 375 -16.94 2.17 -28.10
CA PRO A 375 -17.38 1.49 -29.31
C PRO A 375 -16.32 1.55 -30.43
N PRO A 376 -16.10 0.46 -31.21
CA PRO A 376 -16.74 -0.87 -31.11
C PRO A 376 -16.00 -1.83 -30.15
N HIS A 377 -14.96 -1.39 -29.45
CA HIS A 377 -14.07 -2.23 -28.65
C HIS A 377 -14.67 -2.72 -27.32
N GLY A 378 -15.71 -2.07 -26.80
CA GLY A 378 -16.29 -2.40 -25.49
C GLY A 378 -15.42 -1.87 -24.33
N PRO A 379 -15.30 -2.61 -23.21
CA PRO A 379 -14.47 -2.24 -22.06
C PRO A 379 -12.97 -2.14 -22.40
N VAL A 380 -12.38 -0.99 -22.13
CA VAL A 380 -10.96 -0.73 -22.37
C VAL A 380 -10.28 -0.06 -21.19
N PHE A 381 -9.00 -0.33 -21.02
CA PHE A 381 -8.08 0.47 -20.22
C PHE A 381 -7.30 1.39 -21.16
N GLU A 382 -7.28 2.68 -20.84
CA GLU A 382 -6.62 3.69 -21.66
C GLU A 382 -5.74 4.59 -20.80
N ILE A 383 -4.57 4.92 -21.32
CA ILE A 383 -3.64 5.85 -20.71
C ILE A 383 -3.25 6.93 -21.72
N ARG A 384 -3.00 8.14 -21.24
CA ARG A 384 -2.47 9.26 -22.04
C ARG A 384 -1.46 10.07 -21.26
N VAL A 385 -0.43 10.52 -21.97
CA VAL A 385 0.51 11.55 -21.49
C VAL A 385 -0.05 12.94 -21.75
N GLN A 386 0.60 13.96 -21.19
CA GLN A 386 0.14 15.36 -21.23
C GLN A 386 -0.13 15.88 -22.65
N ASP A 387 0.69 15.48 -23.63
CA ASP A 387 0.53 15.87 -25.03
C ASP A 387 -0.65 15.18 -25.74
N GLY A 388 -1.38 14.30 -25.03
CA GLY A 388 -2.55 13.60 -25.54
C GLY A 388 -2.26 12.28 -26.23
N TYR A 389 -0.98 11.96 -26.51
CA TYR A 389 -0.59 10.63 -27.00
C TYR A 389 -0.87 9.55 -25.95
N GLY A 390 -1.16 8.33 -26.39
CA GLY A 390 -1.57 7.28 -25.46
C GLY A 390 -1.55 5.87 -26.01
N ALA A 391 -2.11 4.97 -25.22
CA ALA A 391 -2.20 3.55 -25.49
C ALA A 391 -3.48 2.96 -24.91
N ARG A 392 -4.00 1.90 -25.54
CA ARG A 392 -5.27 1.27 -25.15
C ARG A 392 -5.17 -0.26 -25.16
N TRP A 393 -5.83 -0.88 -24.19
CA TRP A 393 -6.00 -2.34 -24.08
C TRP A 393 -7.48 -2.68 -23.88
N SER A 394 -7.93 -3.84 -24.40
CA SER A 394 -9.20 -4.44 -23.96
C SER A 394 -9.03 -5.01 -22.56
N LEU A 395 -10.12 -5.14 -21.79
CA LEU A 395 -10.05 -5.75 -20.46
C LEU A 395 -10.17 -7.27 -20.48
N ASN A 396 -11.04 -7.84 -21.32
CA ASN A 396 -11.39 -9.26 -21.26
C ASN A 396 -11.55 -9.88 -22.68
N PRO A 397 -10.56 -10.68 -23.14
CA PRO A 397 -9.23 -10.85 -22.58
C PRO A 397 -8.40 -9.56 -22.69
N THR A 398 -7.35 -9.43 -21.87
CA THR A 398 -6.42 -8.31 -22.01
C THR A 398 -5.62 -8.41 -23.30
N LYS A 399 -5.84 -7.47 -24.21
CA LYS A 399 -5.13 -7.39 -25.49
C LYS A 399 -4.77 -5.95 -25.79
N PHE A 400 -3.58 -5.74 -26.33
CA PHE A 400 -3.20 -4.42 -26.81
C PHE A 400 -4.01 -4.06 -28.06
N ILE A 401 -4.73 -2.94 -28.01
CA ILE A 401 -5.56 -2.46 -29.12
C ILE A 401 -4.73 -1.56 -30.05
N GLY A 402 -3.94 -0.65 -29.48
CA GLY A 402 -3.09 0.25 -30.25
C GLY A 402 -2.68 1.50 -29.51
N PHE A 403 -1.83 2.29 -30.19
CA PHE A 403 -1.46 3.63 -29.77
C PHE A 403 -2.54 4.65 -30.15
N LEU A 404 -2.50 5.80 -29.49
CA LEU A 404 -3.48 6.87 -29.63
C LEU A 404 -2.76 8.18 -29.96
N GLU A 405 -3.25 8.89 -30.97
CA GLU A 405 -2.85 10.28 -31.23
C GLU A 405 -3.59 11.24 -30.28
N PRO A 406 -3.11 12.49 -30.16
CA PRO A 406 -3.80 13.54 -29.42
C PRO A 406 -5.21 13.76 -29.96
N TYR A 407 -6.13 14.18 -29.09
CA TYR A 407 -7.48 14.54 -29.51
C TYR A 407 -7.44 15.68 -30.52
N THR A 408 -8.17 15.52 -31.62
CA THR A 408 -8.42 16.58 -32.59
C THR A 408 -9.91 16.91 -32.59
N ALA A 409 -10.24 18.21 -32.66
CA ALA A 409 -11.62 18.64 -32.88
C ALA A 409 -12.15 17.97 -34.16
N ASP A 410 -13.33 17.34 -34.07
CA ASP A 410 -13.98 16.56 -35.14
C ASP A 410 -13.26 15.29 -35.59
N GLY A 411 -12.39 14.71 -34.75
CA GLY A 411 -11.68 13.44 -35.05
C GLY A 411 -12.62 12.30 -35.43
N TYR A 412 -13.78 12.20 -34.78
CA TYR A 412 -14.84 11.23 -35.11
C TYR A 412 -15.37 11.40 -36.55
N ALA A 413 -15.64 12.63 -36.99
CA ALA A 413 -16.16 12.93 -38.34
C ALA A 413 -15.11 12.70 -39.44
N LYS A 414 -13.83 12.69 -39.09
CA LYS A 414 -12.71 12.44 -40.02
C LYS A 414 -12.18 11.00 -39.95
N GLY A 415 -12.82 10.11 -39.20
CA GLY A 415 -12.43 8.71 -39.04
C GLY A 415 -11.11 8.52 -38.29
N TRP A 416 -10.76 9.45 -37.39
CA TRP A 416 -9.50 9.50 -36.65
C TRP A 416 -8.30 9.25 -37.56
N LYS A 417 -8.02 10.22 -38.45
CA LYS A 417 -6.78 10.19 -39.23
C LYS A 417 -5.60 10.32 -38.26
N HIS A 418 -4.83 9.26 -38.16
CA HIS A 418 -3.50 9.25 -37.56
C HIS A 418 -2.58 10.31 -38.17
#